data_AF-A0A7Y2J803-F1
#
_entry.id   AF-A0A7Y2J803-F1
#
_cell.length_a   1.000
_cell.length_b   1.000
_cell.length_c   1.000
_cell.angle_alpha   90.00
_cell.angle_beta   90.00
_cell.angle_gamma   90.00
#
_symmetry.space_group_name_H-M   'P 1'
#
loop_
_entity.id
_entity.type
_entity.pdbx_description
1 polymer ?
#
loop_
_entity_poly.entity_id
_entity_poly.type
_entity_poly.pdbx_seq_one_letter_code
_entity_poly.pdbx_strand_id
1 'polypeptide(L)'
;MNELIVELEEITPKDFFGTQNANIQLLKTYFPKLKIVARGNKIKAYGDEEMLEEFDKRLMMLLDHFSQYNILDENIIERILTSNNSAEYTTSKASGDVLVHGVSGRLIKARTPNQRRLVESIRKNDMVFAIGPAGTGKTYTGVALAVQALKNKEVKRIILTRPAVEAGENLGFLPGDLQEKLDPYMQPLYDALRDMIPSEKLMNYIEKGIIQIAPLAFMRGRTLDNAFVILDEGQNTTHSQMKMFLTRMGK
;
A
#
# COMPACT_ATOMS: atom_id res chain seq x y z
N MET A 1 -12.24 36.05 -0.83
CA MET A 1 -12.21 34.70 -0.25
C MET A 1 -13.47 34.03 -0.76
N ASN A 2 -13.32 33.07 -1.67
CA ASN A 2 -14.45 32.48 -2.38
C ASN A 2 -15.18 31.51 -1.45
N GLU A 3 -16.47 31.28 -1.70
CA GLU A 3 -17.28 30.36 -0.93
C GLU A 3 -17.99 29.35 -1.83
N LEU A 4 -18.09 28.11 -1.34
CA LEU A 4 -18.92 27.05 -1.90
C LEU A 4 -19.91 26.59 -0.83
N ILE A 5 -21.17 26.41 -1.20
CA ILE A 5 -22.23 25.91 -0.31
C ILE A 5 -22.91 24.73 -1.00
N VAL A 6 -22.89 23.57 -0.35
CA VAL A 6 -23.57 22.36 -0.81
C VAL A 6 -24.61 21.95 0.23
N GLU A 7 -25.82 21.68 -0.24
CA GLU A 7 -26.96 21.29 0.60
C GLU A 7 -27.28 19.80 0.39
N LEU A 8 -27.46 19.08 1.50
CA LEU A 8 -27.83 17.68 1.55
C LEU A 8 -29.35 17.60 1.54
N GLU A 9 -29.95 17.38 0.36
CA GLU A 9 -31.40 17.36 0.20
C GLU A 9 -32.01 16.00 0.57
N GLU A 10 -31.47 14.90 0.02
CA GLU A 10 -32.02 13.54 0.17
C GLU A 10 -31.24 12.67 1.16
N ILE A 11 -30.23 13.24 1.82
CA ILE A 11 -29.26 12.50 2.63
C ILE A 11 -29.33 12.94 4.08
N THR A 12 -29.51 11.99 5.00
CA THR A 12 -29.43 12.24 6.44
C THR A 12 -28.03 12.78 6.79
N PRO A 13 -27.89 14.03 7.27
CA PRO A 13 -26.57 14.63 7.47
C PRO A 13 -25.70 13.85 8.46
N LYS A 14 -26.32 13.24 9.48
CA LYS A 14 -25.62 12.43 10.49
C LYS A 14 -24.90 11.22 9.87
N ASP A 15 -25.52 10.56 8.90
CA ASP A 15 -24.99 9.36 8.28
C ASP A 15 -23.85 9.71 7.30
N PHE A 16 -24.00 10.84 6.59
CA PHE A 16 -22.94 11.36 5.72
C PHE A 16 -21.73 11.92 6.49
N PHE A 17 -21.96 12.66 7.58
CA PHE A 17 -20.87 13.24 8.39
C PHE A 17 -20.11 12.17 9.21
N GLY A 18 -20.74 11.03 9.47
CA GLY A 18 -20.19 9.96 10.30
C GLY A 18 -20.22 10.31 11.79
N THR A 19 -19.92 9.31 12.62
CA THR A 19 -19.85 9.47 14.08
C THR A 19 -18.86 10.58 14.46
N GLN A 20 -19.32 11.54 15.27
CA GLN A 20 -18.53 12.72 15.70
C GLN A 20 -17.95 13.54 14.53
N ASN A 21 -18.63 13.56 13.37
CA ASN A 21 -18.17 14.23 12.15
C ASN A 21 -16.84 13.69 11.57
N ALA A 22 -16.52 12.41 11.81
CA ALA A 22 -15.29 11.78 11.36
C ALA A 22 -15.03 11.98 9.84
N ASN A 23 -16.07 11.89 9.01
CA ASN A 23 -15.93 12.03 7.56
C ASN A 23 -15.58 13.47 7.16
N ILE A 24 -16.15 14.46 7.87
CA ILE A 24 -15.80 15.88 7.67
C ILE A 24 -14.38 16.17 8.14
N GLN A 25 -13.92 15.53 9.21
CA GLN A 25 -12.52 15.68 9.65
C GLN A 25 -11.55 15.09 8.62
N LEU A 26 -11.88 13.95 8.03
CA LEU A 26 -11.09 13.36 6.96
C LEU A 26 -11.01 14.31 5.74
N LEU A 27 -12.13 14.89 5.31
CA LEU A 27 -12.15 15.89 4.23
C LEU A 27 -11.23 17.08 4.52
N LYS A 28 -11.21 17.57 5.76
CA LYS A 28 -10.30 18.65 6.18
C LYS A 28 -8.82 18.26 6.08
N THR A 29 -8.48 17.01 6.35
CA THR A 29 -7.11 16.51 6.19
C THR A 29 -6.67 16.52 4.72
N TYR A 30 -7.58 16.22 3.79
CA TYR A 30 -7.30 16.23 2.34
C TYR A 30 -7.27 17.63 1.73
N PHE A 31 -8.03 18.57 2.29
CA PHE A 31 -8.08 19.97 1.83
C PHE A 31 -7.64 20.93 2.94
N PRO A 32 -6.36 20.89 3.38
CA PRO A 32 -5.89 21.67 4.53
C PRO A 32 -5.92 23.19 4.29
N LYS A 33 -5.95 23.63 3.02
CA LYS A 33 -6.06 25.04 2.63
C LYS A 33 -7.49 25.56 2.62
N LEU A 34 -8.49 24.68 2.68
CA LEU A 34 -9.90 25.07 2.72
C LEU A 34 -10.41 25.10 4.15
N LYS A 35 -11.19 26.13 4.47
CA LYS A 35 -11.97 26.15 5.72
C LYS A 35 -13.31 25.47 5.47
N ILE A 36 -13.44 24.23 5.93
CA ILE A 36 -14.67 23.42 5.78
C ILE A 36 -15.52 23.47 7.05
N VAL A 37 -16.81 23.78 6.91
CA VAL A 37 -17.79 23.87 7.99
C VAL A 37 -19.04 23.07 7.60
N ALA A 38 -19.38 22.06 8.40
CA ALA A 38 -20.61 21.30 8.25
C ALA A 38 -21.59 21.70 9.37
N ARG A 39 -22.81 22.12 9.02
CA ARG A 39 -23.85 22.49 9.99
C ARG A 39 -25.24 22.17 9.44
N GLY A 40 -26.01 21.38 10.19
CA GLY A 40 -27.32 20.93 9.73
C GLY A 40 -27.18 20.08 8.49
N ASN A 41 -27.91 20.41 7.43
CA ASN A 41 -27.83 19.79 6.12
C ASN A 41 -26.89 20.53 5.14
N LYS A 42 -26.08 21.50 5.59
CA LYS A 42 -25.23 22.29 4.70
C LYS A 42 -23.75 22.05 4.99
N ILE A 43 -22.97 21.93 3.92
CA ILE A 43 -21.50 21.94 3.93
C ILE A 43 -21.06 23.22 3.26
N LYS A 44 -20.25 24.01 3.95
CA LYS A 44 -19.64 25.24 3.44
C LYS A 44 -18.13 25.08 3.37
N ALA A 45 -17.52 25.51 2.27
CA ALA A 45 -16.07 25.58 2.12
C ALA A 45 -15.65 26.99 1.70
N TYR A 46 -14.52 27.47 2.24
CA TYR A 46 -13.95 28.77 1.92
C TYR A 46 -12.48 28.62 1.56
N GLY A 47 -12.02 29.27 0.48
CA GLY A 47 -10.63 29.23 0.05
C GLY A 47 -10.41 29.69 -1.39
N ASP A 48 -9.36 29.16 -2.01
CA ASP A 48 -8.98 29.41 -3.41
C ASP A 48 -9.95 28.69 -4.37
N GLU A 49 -10.24 29.30 -5.52
CA GLU A 49 -11.22 28.83 -6.50
C GLU A 49 -10.91 27.42 -7.03
N GLU A 50 -9.67 27.18 -7.49
CA GLU A 50 -9.24 25.87 -7.99
C GLU A 50 -9.42 24.75 -6.93
N MET A 51 -9.18 25.08 -5.66
CA MET A 51 -9.36 24.12 -4.56
C MET A 51 -10.83 23.87 -4.26
N LEU A 52 -11.68 24.90 -4.39
CA LEU A 52 -13.13 24.77 -4.20
C LEU A 52 -13.76 23.94 -5.33
N GLU A 53 -13.33 24.11 -6.58
CA GLU A 53 -13.79 23.30 -7.71
C GLU A 53 -13.46 21.81 -7.53
N GLU A 54 -12.22 21.49 -7.15
CA GLU A 54 -11.83 20.10 -6.88
C GLU A 54 -12.59 19.55 -5.67
N PHE A 55 -12.77 20.34 -4.61
CA PHE A 55 -13.56 19.93 -3.45
C PHE A 55 -15.02 19.65 -3.81
N ASP A 56 -15.65 20.50 -4.62
CA ASP A 56 -17.04 20.32 -5.07
C ASP A 56 -17.20 19.01 -5.86
N LYS A 57 -16.31 18.79 -6.83
CA LYS A 57 -16.27 17.56 -7.62
C LYS A 57 -16.16 16.31 -6.74
N ARG A 58 -15.24 16.32 -5.76
CA ARG A 58 -15.09 15.20 -4.81
C ARG A 58 -16.31 15.02 -3.93
N LEU A 59 -16.90 16.10 -3.47
CA LEU A 59 -18.07 16.08 -2.61
C LEU A 59 -19.28 15.50 -3.36
N MET A 60 -19.50 15.89 -4.62
CA MET A 60 -20.54 15.30 -5.46
C MET A 60 -20.35 13.79 -5.66
N MET A 61 -19.11 13.33 -5.90
CA MET A 61 -18.82 11.88 -6.00
C MET A 61 -19.14 11.12 -4.71
N LEU A 62 -18.88 11.73 -3.54
CA LEU A 62 -19.24 11.15 -2.24
C LEU A 62 -20.76 11.08 -2.06
N LEU A 63 -21.47 12.13 -2.47
CA LEU A 63 -22.93 12.19 -2.39
C LEU A 63 -23.58 11.16 -3.30
N ASP A 64 -23.11 11.01 -4.54
CA ASP A 64 -23.61 9.99 -5.48
C ASP A 64 -23.37 8.58 -4.95
N HIS A 65 -22.17 8.28 -4.46
CA HIS A 65 -21.88 6.99 -3.83
C HIS A 65 -22.76 6.73 -2.61
N PHE A 66 -22.95 7.73 -1.74
CA PHE A 66 -23.80 7.56 -0.57
C PHE A 66 -25.27 7.36 -0.96
N SER A 67 -25.77 8.10 -1.96
CA SER A 67 -27.13 7.93 -2.46
C SER A 67 -27.37 6.52 -3.01
N GLN A 68 -26.41 5.95 -3.75
CA GLN A 68 -26.53 4.61 -4.33
C GLN A 68 -26.39 3.46 -3.32
N TYR A 69 -25.49 3.59 -2.34
CA TYR A 69 -25.11 2.45 -1.47
C TYR A 69 -25.44 2.66 0.02
N ASN A 70 -25.90 3.84 0.40
CA ASN A 70 -26.20 4.26 1.78
C ASN A 70 -25.07 4.00 2.80
N ILE A 71 -23.82 3.93 2.31
CA ILE A 71 -22.63 3.61 3.11
C ILE A 71 -21.48 4.51 2.65
N LEU A 72 -20.87 5.21 3.60
CA LEU A 72 -19.58 5.89 3.47
C LEU A 72 -18.69 5.48 4.64
N ASP A 73 -17.75 4.59 4.38
CA ASP A 73 -16.65 4.29 5.30
C ASP A 73 -15.40 5.09 4.92
N GLU A 74 -14.43 5.14 5.84
CA GLU A 74 -13.17 5.85 5.65
C GLU A 74 -12.47 5.44 4.35
N ASN A 75 -12.49 4.16 3.98
CA ASN A 75 -11.80 3.65 2.79
C ASN A 75 -12.46 4.15 1.49
N ILE A 76 -13.81 4.18 1.45
CA ILE A 76 -14.56 4.73 0.32
C ILE A 76 -14.28 6.22 0.17
N ILE A 77 -14.26 6.96 1.29
CA ILE A 77 -13.98 8.40 1.28
C ILE A 77 -12.57 8.64 0.74
N GLU A 78 -11.55 7.98 1.29
CA GLU A 78 -10.18 8.06 0.78
C GLU A 78 -10.10 7.70 -0.71
N ARG A 79 -10.82 6.67 -1.17
CA ARG A 79 -10.85 6.24 -2.58
C ARG A 79 -11.38 7.35 -3.49
N ILE A 80 -12.50 7.96 -3.11
CA ILE A 80 -13.10 9.04 -3.89
C ILE A 80 -12.20 10.27 -3.90
N LEU A 81 -11.57 10.61 -2.77
CA LEU A 81 -10.67 11.76 -2.65
C LEU A 81 -9.33 11.62 -3.39
N THR A 82 -8.85 10.40 -3.60
CA THR A 82 -7.52 10.14 -4.22
C THR A 82 -7.58 9.63 -5.66
N SER A 83 -8.76 9.36 -6.19
CA SER A 83 -8.93 8.84 -7.56
C SER A 83 -8.69 9.92 -8.61
N ASN A 84 -7.99 9.65 -9.70
CA ASN A 84 -7.87 10.62 -10.81
C ASN A 84 -8.99 10.43 -11.86
N ASN A 85 -9.70 9.31 -11.82
CA ASN A 85 -10.78 9.01 -12.75
C ASN A 85 -11.88 8.16 -12.08
N SER A 86 -13.09 8.20 -12.62
CA SER A 86 -14.23 7.38 -12.15
C SER A 86 -13.93 5.87 -12.22
N ALA A 87 -13.18 5.40 -13.21
CA ALA A 87 -12.78 4.00 -13.31
C ALA A 87 -11.83 3.52 -12.18
N GLU A 88 -11.29 4.40 -11.32
CA GLU A 88 -10.47 4.03 -10.16
C GLU A 88 -11.28 3.67 -8.91
N TYR A 89 -12.54 4.09 -8.83
CA TYR A 89 -13.39 3.80 -7.67
C TYR A 89 -14.00 2.39 -7.71
N THR A 90 -13.93 1.66 -8.82
CA THR A 90 -14.53 0.31 -8.94
C THR A 90 -13.70 -0.81 -8.30
N THR A 91 -12.63 -0.46 -7.59
CA THR A 91 -11.90 -1.43 -6.75
C THR A 91 -12.82 -1.95 -5.63
N SER A 92 -12.80 -3.27 -5.44
CA SER A 92 -13.64 -4.00 -4.51
C SER A 92 -13.45 -3.51 -3.07
N LYS A 93 -14.53 -3.47 -2.24
CA LYS A 93 -14.44 -3.12 -0.80
C LYS A 93 -13.31 -3.91 -0.10
N ALA A 94 -13.13 -5.18 -0.47
CA ALA A 94 -12.11 -6.07 0.06
C ALA A 94 -10.65 -5.67 -0.23
N SER A 95 -10.41 -4.73 -1.14
CA SER A 95 -9.06 -4.23 -1.45
C SER A 95 -8.55 -3.20 -0.43
N GLY A 96 -9.46 -2.57 0.33
CA GLY A 96 -9.14 -1.61 1.39
C GLY A 96 -9.10 -2.22 2.81
N ASP A 97 -9.36 -3.53 2.93
CA ASP A 97 -9.35 -4.24 4.20
C ASP A 97 -7.95 -4.27 4.84
N VAL A 98 -7.92 -4.53 6.14
CA VAL A 98 -6.68 -4.73 6.88
C VAL A 98 -5.96 -5.95 6.31
N LEU A 99 -4.76 -5.72 5.78
CA LEU A 99 -3.89 -6.77 5.26
C LEU A 99 -3.23 -7.51 6.42
N VAL A 100 -2.64 -6.75 7.35
CA VAL A 100 -1.90 -7.28 8.50
C VAL A 100 -2.19 -6.45 9.74
N HIS A 101 -2.51 -7.14 10.83
CA HIS A 101 -2.36 -6.58 12.17
C HIS A 101 -0.88 -6.66 12.56
N GLY A 102 -0.22 -5.51 12.50
CA GLY A 102 1.19 -5.32 12.79
C GLY A 102 1.49 -5.25 14.29
N VAL A 103 2.73 -4.92 14.61
CA VAL A 103 3.20 -4.75 15.99
C VAL A 103 2.49 -3.57 16.65
N SER A 104 2.23 -3.66 17.95
CA SER A 104 1.56 -2.63 18.75
C SER A 104 0.16 -2.24 18.22
N GLY A 105 -0.53 -3.16 17.55
CA GLY A 105 -1.89 -2.93 17.03
C GLY A 105 -1.95 -2.08 15.77
N ARG A 106 -0.81 -1.76 15.13
CA ARG A 106 -0.78 -1.01 13.87
C ARG A 106 -1.56 -1.77 12.79
N LEU A 107 -2.60 -1.15 12.25
CA LEU A 107 -3.35 -1.69 11.11
C LEU A 107 -2.64 -1.34 9.82
N ILE A 108 -2.24 -2.36 9.07
CA ILE A 108 -1.59 -2.20 7.77
C ILE A 108 -2.63 -2.50 6.69
N LYS A 109 -3.03 -1.48 5.94
CA LYS A 109 -4.04 -1.52 4.87
C LYS A 109 -3.53 -0.81 3.61
N ALA A 110 -4.06 -1.17 2.44
CA ALA A 110 -3.81 -0.43 1.20
C ALA A 110 -4.57 0.90 1.22
N ARG A 111 -3.83 2.01 1.30
CA ARG A 111 -4.38 3.37 1.49
C ARG A 111 -4.70 4.03 0.16
N THR A 112 -3.83 3.87 -0.83
CA THR A 112 -3.98 4.54 -2.13
C THR A 112 -4.68 3.63 -3.16
N PRO A 113 -5.33 4.19 -4.19
CA PRO A 113 -5.96 3.41 -5.26
C PRO A 113 -4.97 2.45 -5.94
N ASN A 114 -3.72 2.88 -6.14
CA ASN A 114 -2.69 2.05 -6.74
C ASN A 114 -2.23 0.92 -5.82
N GLN A 115 -2.19 1.12 -4.50
CA GLN A 115 -1.94 0.02 -3.56
C GLN A 115 -3.09 -0.99 -3.56
N ARG A 116 -4.34 -0.51 -3.65
CA ARG A 116 -5.52 -1.39 -3.74
C ARG A 116 -5.52 -2.20 -5.04
N ARG A 117 -5.20 -1.56 -6.17
CA ARG A 117 -4.97 -2.24 -7.46
C ARG A 117 -3.87 -3.30 -7.34
N LEU A 118 -2.77 -3.01 -6.65
CA LEU A 118 -1.71 -3.99 -6.40
C LEU A 118 -2.22 -5.20 -5.61
N VAL A 119 -3.00 -4.96 -4.54
CA VAL A 119 -3.65 -6.03 -3.76
C VAL A 119 -4.55 -6.90 -4.63
N GLU A 120 -5.41 -6.29 -5.46
CA GLU A 120 -6.31 -7.03 -6.34
C GLU A 120 -5.56 -7.81 -7.42
N SER A 121 -4.52 -7.23 -8.00
CA SER A 121 -3.68 -7.91 -8.99
C SER A 121 -3.00 -9.13 -8.41
N ILE A 122 -2.46 -9.04 -7.20
CA ILE A 122 -1.79 -10.17 -6.52
C ILE A 122 -2.78 -11.29 -6.19
N ARG A 123 -4.04 -10.96 -5.84
CA ARG A 123 -5.07 -11.99 -5.60
C ARG A 123 -5.49 -12.77 -6.85
N LYS A 124 -5.35 -12.17 -8.03
CA LYS A 124 -5.87 -12.71 -9.30
C LYS A 124 -4.79 -13.35 -10.18
N ASN A 125 -3.51 -13.12 -9.89
CA ASN A 125 -2.40 -13.51 -10.76
C ASN A 125 -1.26 -14.10 -9.94
N ASP A 126 -0.63 -15.14 -10.47
CA ASP A 126 0.56 -15.76 -9.85
C ASP A 126 1.81 -14.86 -9.92
N MET A 127 1.85 -13.94 -10.89
CA MET A 127 2.95 -13.01 -11.11
C MET A 127 2.42 -11.60 -11.37
N VAL A 128 2.97 -10.62 -10.66
CA VAL A 128 2.59 -9.21 -10.79
C VAL A 128 3.84 -8.33 -10.84
N PHE A 129 3.90 -7.45 -11.86
CA PHE A 129 4.90 -6.38 -11.92
C PHE A 129 4.30 -5.09 -11.39
N ALA A 130 4.80 -4.63 -10.24
CA ALA A 130 4.39 -3.37 -9.63
C ALA A 130 5.39 -2.26 -9.99
N ILE A 131 5.05 -1.45 -10.99
CA ILE A 131 5.91 -0.36 -11.48
C ILE A 131 5.37 0.98 -11.00
N GLY A 132 6.24 1.86 -10.51
CA GLY A 132 5.86 3.22 -10.13
C GLY A 132 6.97 3.96 -9.36
N PRO A 133 6.82 5.27 -9.10
CA PRO A 133 7.83 6.09 -8.45
C PRO A 133 8.23 5.59 -7.05
N ALA A 134 9.41 5.99 -6.56
CA ALA A 134 9.84 5.73 -5.19
C ALA A 134 8.85 6.33 -4.17
N GLY A 135 8.76 5.74 -2.98
CA GLY A 135 7.89 6.25 -1.89
C GLY A 135 6.38 5.96 -2.04
N THR A 136 5.94 5.29 -3.11
CA THR A 136 4.52 4.95 -3.34
C THR A 136 4.02 3.74 -2.55
N GLY A 137 4.88 3.12 -1.74
CA GLY A 137 4.53 1.99 -0.86
C GLY A 137 4.39 0.63 -1.56
N LYS A 138 4.92 0.46 -2.77
CA LYS A 138 4.89 -0.80 -3.53
C LYS A 138 5.50 -1.96 -2.73
N THR A 139 6.74 -1.79 -2.30
CA THR A 139 7.49 -2.79 -1.53
C THR A 139 6.80 -3.08 -0.19
N TYR A 140 6.43 -2.03 0.55
CA TYR A 140 5.75 -2.20 1.84
C TYR A 140 4.41 -2.94 1.72
N THR A 141 3.60 -2.62 0.71
CA THR A 141 2.32 -3.31 0.44
C THR A 141 2.56 -4.76 0.02
N GLY A 142 3.56 -5.02 -0.82
CA GLY A 142 3.95 -6.37 -1.22
C GLY A 142 4.39 -7.22 -0.02
N VAL A 143 5.23 -6.68 0.87
CA VAL A 143 5.65 -7.37 2.10
C VAL A 143 4.45 -7.64 3.01
N ALA A 144 3.51 -6.70 3.14
CA ALA A 144 2.28 -6.92 3.91
C ALA A 144 1.46 -8.10 3.37
N LEU A 145 1.30 -8.20 2.04
CA LEU A 145 0.61 -9.31 1.40
C LEU A 145 1.35 -10.64 1.60
N ALA A 146 2.68 -10.65 1.50
CA ALA A 146 3.48 -11.84 1.76
C ALA A 146 3.32 -12.34 3.21
N VAL A 147 3.34 -11.41 4.18
CA VAL A 147 3.13 -11.74 5.59
C VAL A 147 1.70 -12.24 5.85
N GLN A 148 0.70 -11.63 5.20
CA GLN A 148 -0.68 -12.11 5.26
C GLN A 148 -0.79 -13.55 4.75
N ALA A 149 -0.26 -13.83 3.56
CA ALA A 149 -0.28 -15.18 2.96
C ALA A 149 0.42 -16.22 3.86
N LEU A 150 1.56 -15.86 4.47
CA LEU A 150 2.26 -16.72 5.42
C LEU A 150 1.42 -16.98 6.69
N LYS A 151 0.79 -15.94 7.27
CA LYS A 151 -0.07 -16.08 8.45
C LYS A 151 -1.30 -16.94 8.16
N ASN A 152 -1.86 -16.82 6.96
CA ASN A 152 -3.00 -17.61 6.47
C ASN A 152 -2.60 -19.04 6.04
N LYS A 153 -1.31 -19.38 6.06
CA LYS A 153 -0.75 -20.67 5.61
C LYS A 153 -0.99 -20.95 4.12
N GLU A 154 -1.19 -19.92 3.32
CA GLU A 154 -1.29 -20.00 1.85
C GLU A 154 0.09 -20.30 1.24
N VAL A 155 1.14 -19.81 1.87
CA VAL A 155 2.55 -20.11 1.53
C VAL A 155 3.29 -20.64 2.76
N LYS A 156 4.36 -21.40 2.52
CA LYS A 156 5.22 -21.93 3.59
C LYS A 156 6.40 -21.03 3.91
N ARG A 157 6.78 -20.14 2.98
CA ARG A 157 7.96 -19.28 3.09
C ARG A 157 7.77 -17.96 2.34
N ILE A 158 8.48 -16.93 2.80
CA ILE A 158 8.62 -15.64 2.13
C ILE A 158 10.08 -15.51 1.69
N ILE A 159 10.29 -15.10 0.45
CA ILE A 159 11.63 -14.83 -0.09
C ILE A 159 11.66 -13.40 -0.59
N LEU A 160 12.42 -12.55 0.07
CA LEU A 160 12.66 -11.17 -0.32
C LEU A 160 14.05 -11.08 -0.93
N THR A 161 14.12 -10.57 -2.14
CA THR A 161 15.38 -10.44 -2.85
C THR A 161 15.49 -9.11 -3.55
N ARG A 162 16.71 -8.62 -3.68
CA ARG A 162 17.03 -7.36 -4.32
C ARG A 162 18.33 -7.55 -5.12
N PRO A 163 18.44 -7.00 -6.34
CA PRO A 163 19.70 -7.05 -7.07
C PRO A 163 20.75 -6.23 -6.31
N ALA A 164 21.99 -6.69 -6.34
CA ALA A 164 23.10 -5.88 -5.87
C ALA A 164 23.19 -4.64 -6.77
N VAL A 165 23.18 -3.46 -6.16
CA VAL A 165 23.41 -2.19 -6.84
C VAL A 165 24.84 -1.79 -6.52
N GLU A 166 25.68 -1.61 -7.53
CA GLU A 166 26.93 -0.89 -7.34
C GLU A 166 26.56 0.58 -7.11
N ALA A 167 26.53 1.01 -5.85
CA ALA A 167 26.26 2.39 -5.47
C ALA A 167 27.46 3.31 -5.77
N GLY A 168 28.04 3.22 -6.97
CA GLY A 168 29.25 3.94 -7.36
C GLY A 168 30.54 3.49 -6.66
N GLU A 169 30.45 2.78 -5.54
CA GLU A 169 31.57 2.11 -4.86
C GLU A 169 31.44 0.59 -5.05
N ASN A 170 32.53 -0.05 -5.50
CA ASN A 170 32.59 -1.50 -5.57
C ASN A 170 32.25 -2.08 -4.18
N LEU A 171 31.37 -3.08 -4.13
CA LEU A 171 31.01 -3.79 -2.88
C LEU A 171 32.23 -4.26 -2.07
N GLY A 172 33.41 -4.32 -2.71
CA GLY A 172 34.71 -4.59 -2.08
C GLY A 172 35.20 -3.55 -1.05
N PHE A 173 34.64 -2.35 -0.96
CA PHE A 173 35.15 -1.28 -0.06
C PHE A 173 34.58 -1.27 1.35
N LEU A 174 33.42 -1.91 1.61
CA LEU A 174 32.91 -2.04 2.98
C LEU A 174 33.72 -3.12 3.72
N PRO A 175 34.22 -2.89 4.94
CA PRO A 175 34.82 -3.95 5.76
C PRO A 175 33.74 -4.93 6.24
N GLY A 176 34.10 -6.21 6.45
CA GLY A 176 33.17 -7.25 6.93
C GLY A 176 32.97 -8.42 5.98
N ASP A 177 32.17 -9.40 6.40
CA ASP A 177 31.76 -10.52 5.55
C ASP A 177 30.78 -10.07 4.45
N LEU A 178 30.55 -10.90 3.42
CA LEU A 178 29.69 -10.52 2.29
C LEU A 178 28.25 -10.17 2.73
N GLN A 179 27.80 -10.71 3.85
CA GLN A 179 26.46 -10.52 4.39
C GLN A 179 26.36 -9.16 5.09
N GLU A 180 27.33 -8.83 5.95
CA GLU A 180 27.48 -7.53 6.63
C GLU A 180 27.56 -6.37 5.62
N LYS A 181 28.16 -6.59 4.45
CA LYS A 181 28.22 -5.57 3.37
C LYS A 181 26.90 -5.37 2.62
N LEU A 182 26.05 -6.40 2.57
CA LEU A 182 24.78 -6.38 1.85
C LEU A 182 23.60 -5.97 2.75
N ASP A 183 23.75 -6.12 4.05
CA ASP A 183 22.76 -5.79 5.07
C ASP A 183 22.22 -4.35 4.97
N PRO A 184 23.04 -3.29 4.76
CA PRO A 184 22.51 -1.93 4.60
C PRO A 184 21.51 -1.79 3.45
N TYR A 185 21.71 -2.53 2.36
CA TYR A 185 20.81 -2.52 1.20
C TYR A 185 19.54 -3.33 1.45
N MET A 186 19.56 -4.30 2.36
CA MET A 186 18.39 -5.10 2.71
C MET A 186 17.58 -4.48 3.85
N GLN A 187 18.13 -3.49 4.57
CA GLN A 187 17.53 -2.86 5.74
C GLN A 187 16.06 -2.44 5.55
N PRO A 188 15.65 -1.82 4.42
CA PRO A 188 14.24 -1.46 4.20
C PRO A 188 13.27 -2.66 4.23
N LEU A 189 13.73 -3.84 3.82
CA LEU A 189 12.94 -5.08 3.86
C LEU A 189 12.82 -5.61 5.29
N TYR A 190 13.90 -5.54 6.08
CA TYR A 190 13.87 -5.87 7.50
C TYR A 190 12.92 -4.96 8.27
N ASP A 191 12.97 -3.65 8.02
CA ASP A 191 12.14 -2.67 8.71
C ASP A 191 10.65 -2.88 8.39
N ALA A 192 10.31 -3.15 7.13
CA ALA A 192 8.94 -3.50 6.75
C ALA A 192 8.41 -4.76 7.48
N LEU A 193 9.25 -5.78 7.65
CA LEU A 193 8.87 -6.99 8.38
C LEU A 193 8.70 -6.73 9.89
N ARG A 194 9.54 -5.89 10.49
CA ARG A 194 9.46 -5.53 11.93
C ARG A 194 8.17 -4.80 12.28
N ASP A 195 7.64 -4.02 11.34
CA ASP A 195 6.31 -3.40 11.49
C ASP A 195 5.17 -4.44 11.56
N MET A 196 5.36 -5.62 10.95
CA MET A 196 4.31 -6.61 10.68
C MET A 196 4.37 -7.85 11.58
N ILE A 197 5.55 -8.15 12.11
CA ILE A 197 5.86 -9.37 12.86
C ILE A 197 6.63 -8.99 14.13
N PRO A 198 6.20 -9.44 15.32
CA PRO A 198 6.94 -9.24 16.56
C PRO A 198 8.38 -9.73 16.47
N SER A 199 9.32 -8.98 17.07
CA SER A 199 10.77 -9.19 16.93
C SER A 199 11.21 -10.64 17.17
N GLU A 200 10.82 -11.24 18.29
CA GLU A 200 11.18 -12.62 18.64
C GLU A 200 10.70 -13.63 17.57
N LYS A 201 9.47 -13.46 17.10
CA LYS A 201 8.88 -14.32 16.07
C LYS A 201 9.57 -14.14 14.73
N LEU A 202 9.92 -12.89 14.37
CA LEU A 202 10.65 -12.57 13.15
C LEU A 202 12.04 -13.21 13.15
N MET A 203 12.78 -13.09 14.25
CA MET A 203 14.10 -13.72 14.41
C MET A 203 14.01 -15.25 14.21
N ASN A 204 13.06 -15.90 14.88
CA ASN A 204 12.83 -17.34 14.72
C ASN A 204 12.40 -17.72 13.28
N TYR A 205 11.65 -16.87 12.58
CA TYR A 205 11.31 -17.11 11.16
C TYR A 205 12.51 -16.98 10.23
N ILE A 206 13.41 -16.05 10.50
CA ILE A 206 14.65 -15.89 9.73
C ILE A 206 15.58 -17.09 9.99
N GLU A 207 15.80 -17.45 11.26
CA GLU A 207 16.64 -18.58 11.66
C GLU A 207 16.16 -19.91 11.05
N LYS A 208 14.85 -20.15 11.03
CA LYS A 208 14.25 -21.34 10.41
C LYS A 208 14.16 -21.29 8.89
N GLY A 209 14.59 -20.18 8.26
CA GLY A 209 14.50 -19.98 6.81
C GLY A 209 13.07 -19.88 6.27
N ILE A 210 12.08 -19.60 7.13
CA ILE A 210 10.69 -19.32 6.76
C ILE A 210 10.62 -17.97 6.06
N ILE A 211 11.37 -16.98 6.54
CA ILE A 211 11.56 -15.70 5.86
C ILE A 211 13.03 -15.63 5.46
N GLN A 212 13.30 -15.47 4.17
CA GLN A 212 14.64 -15.38 3.62
C GLN A 212 14.80 -14.01 2.98
N ILE A 213 15.83 -13.28 3.39
CA ILE A 213 16.20 -12.01 2.79
C ILE A 213 17.61 -12.21 2.23
N ALA A 214 17.72 -12.19 0.90
CA ALA A 214 18.97 -12.55 0.25
C ALA A 214 19.17 -11.82 -1.08
N PRO A 215 20.42 -11.57 -1.51
CA PRO A 215 20.71 -10.99 -2.81
C PRO A 215 20.19 -11.84 -3.97
N LEU A 216 19.87 -11.21 -5.10
CA LEU A 216 19.31 -11.90 -6.28
C LEU A 216 20.19 -13.06 -6.78
N ALA A 217 21.51 -12.95 -6.62
CA ALA A 217 22.46 -14.00 -7.00
C ALA A 217 22.20 -15.35 -6.30
N PHE A 218 21.65 -15.34 -5.08
CA PHE A 218 21.34 -16.53 -4.30
C PHE A 218 20.12 -17.28 -4.83
N MET A 219 19.37 -16.70 -5.77
CA MET A 219 18.23 -17.37 -6.41
C MET A 219 18.67 -18.34 -7.52
N ARG A 220 19.92 -18.25 -7.99
CA ARG A 220 20.44 -19.11 -9.05
C ARG A 220 20.36 -20.58 -8.64
N GLY A 221 19.81 -21.41 -9.53
CA GLY A 221 19.71 -22.86 -9.31
C GLY A 221 18.66 -23.29 -8.29
N ARG A 222 17.87 -22.37 -7.73
CA ARG A 222 16.78 -22.70 -6.80
C ARG A 222 15.46 -22.92 -7.52
N THR A 223 14.58 -23.69 -6.89
CA THR A 223 13.14 -23.73 -7.21
C THR A 223 12.39 -23.11 -6.04
N LEU A 224 11.54 -22.11 -6.34
CA LEU A 224 10.86 -21.30 -5.32
C LEU A 224 9.43 -21.78 -5.09
N ASP A 225 9.23 -23.09 -4.85
CA ASP A 225 7.91 -23.67 -4.58
C ASP A 225 7.29 -23.20 -3.26
N ASN A 226 5.95 -23.15 -3.19
CA ASN A 226 5.16 -22.79 -2.01
C ASN A 226 5.67 -21.51 -1.29
N ALA A 227 6.13 -20.53 -2.07
CA ALA A 227 6.77 -19.33 -1.58
C ALA A 227 6.07 -18.07 -2.09
N PHE A 228 5.94 -17.06 -1.23
CA PHE A 228 5.69 -15.70 -1.70
C PHE A 228 7.04 -15.04 -1.97
N VAL A 229 7.33 -14.71 -3.23
CA VAL A 229 8.63 -14.16 -3.64
C VAL A 229 8.47 -12.70 -4.06
N ILE A 230 9.32 -11.83 -3.53
CA ILE A 230 9.37 -10.40 -3.90
C ILE A 230 10.77 -10.08 -4.41
N LEU A 231 10.85 -9.63 -5.66
CA LEU A 231 12.02 -8.98 -6.22
C LEU A 231 11.84 -7.45 -6.08
N ASP A 232 12.51 -6.88 -5.09
CA ASP A 232 12.54 -5.43 -4.87
C ASP A 232 13.60 -4.76 -5.74
N GLU A 233 13.39 -3.49 -6.10
CA GLU A 233 14.20 -2.74 -7.08
C GLU A 233 14.49 -3.50 -8.38
N GLY A 234 13.49 -4.20 -8.92
CA GLY A 234 13.62 -5.00 -10.14
C GLY A 234 14.15 -4.22 -11.35
N GLN A 235 13.99 -2.88 -11.39
CA GLN A 235 14.55 -2.04 -12.44
C GLN A 235 16.09 -2.02 -12.47
N ASN A 236 16.74 -2.38 -11.36
CA ASN A 236 18.21 -2.47 -11.29
C ASN A 236 18.74 -3.83 -11.78
N THR A 237 17.86 -4.70 -12.30
CA THR A 237 18.28 -5.98 -12.88
C THR A 237 18.70 -5.84 -14.34
N THR A 238 19.66 -6.65 -14.75
CA THR A 238 19.89 -6.90 -16.17
C THR A 238 18.82 -7.83 -16.73
N HIS A 239 18.66 -7.83 -18.06
CA HIS A 239 17.74 -8.76 -18.72
C HIS A 239 18.04 -10.24 -18.39
N SER A 240 19.33 -10.60 -18.29
CA SER A 240 19.74 -11.96 -17.95
C SER A 240 19.43 -12.32 -16.49
N GLN A 241 19.56 -11.38 -15.55
CA GLN A 241 19.18 -11.55 -14.16
C GLN A 241 17.65 -11.71 -14.01
N MET A 242 16.86 -10.88 -14.69
CA MET A 242 15.40 -10.98 -14.68
C MET A 242 14.95 -12.34 -15.26
N LYS A 243 15.49 -12.75 -16.42
CA LYS A 243 15.19 -14.07 -17.00
C LYS A 243 15.59 -15.22 -16.08
N MET A 244 16.76 -15.13 -15.44
CA MET A 244 17.20 -16.11 -14.45
C MET A 244 16.18 -16.22 -13.31
N PHE A 245 15.74 -15.09 -12.77
CA PHE A 245 14.79 -15.04 -11.66
C PHE A 245 13.41 -15.60 -12.01
N LEU A 246 12.81 -15.15 -13.11
CA LEU A 246 11.46 -15.57 -13.52
C LEU A 246 11.39 -17.08 -13.78
N THR A 247 12.47 -17.68 -14.29
CA THR A 247 12.53 -19.14 -14.49
C THR A 247 12.72 -19.95 -13.20
N ARG A 248 12.83 -19.30 -12.02
CA ARG A 248 12.86 -20.00 -10.72
C ARG A 248 11.47 -20.20 -10.14
N MET A 249 10.42 -19.59 -10.72
CA MET A 249 9.06 -19.74 -10.24
C MET A 249 8.66 -21.21 -10.27
N GLY A 250 8.44 -21.73 -9.06
CA GLY A 250 8.01 -23.10 -8.82
C GLY A 250 6.49 -23.22 -8.89
N LYS A 251 5.98 -24.37 -8.44
CA LYS A 251 4.54 -24.57 -8.23
C LYS A 251 4.10 -24.11 -6.84
#